data_AF-G9KGK2-F1
#
_entry.id   AF-G9KGK2-F1
#
_cell.length_a   1.000
_cell.length_b   1.000
_cell.length_c   1.000
_cell.angle_alpha   90.00
_cell.angle_beta   90.00
_cell.angle_gamma   90.00
#
_symmetry.space_group_name_H-M   'P 1'
#
loop_
_entity.id
_entity.type
_entity.pdbx_description
1 polymer ?
#
loop_
_entity_poly.entity_id
_entity_poly.type
_entity_poly.pdbx_seq_one_letter_code
_entity_poly.pdbx_strand_id
1 'polypeptide(L)'
;GLLTQVTQFWNLLDDLAESNPESYKKFIEQQLKEGKQLCATPEAQLCLQTRILKPKEKVLFINLCQWKRIPAPQSTTHPVPLKVGTPEDISETSDVYTVIDVAYNPDVLQAAEKDQVKKDQLIRMAMKCIEEQFQFTLSHSYSIAKFRVKGSIQRMKQNLMGIQADPTDLREKMRKELTLEQISSTVSNADHFQLLLPKGEVSSKARCLIEEISTTETQVELKEPTYELKTVADQNDKPLEIEIKVELPGINS
;
A
#
# COMPACT_ATOMS: atom_id res chain seq x y z
N GLY A 1 -17.30 -13.84 11.88
CA GLY A 1 -16.51 -13.56 10.66
C GLY A 1 -15.64 -12.33 10.87
N LEU A 2 -14.76 -11.97 9.93
CA LEU A 2 -13.85 -10.82 10.04
C LEU A 2 -14.60 -9.51 10.41
N LEU A 3 -15.77 -9.29 9.81
CA LEU A 3 -16.66 -8.16 10.12
C LEU A 3 -17.08 -8.12 11.60
N THR A 4 -17.46 -9.27 12.17
CA THR A 4 -17.85 -9.38 13.59
C THR A 4 -16.70 -9.01 14.52
N GLN A 5 -15.47 -9.38 14.16
CA GLN A 5 -14.28 -9.08 14.97
C GLN A 5 -13.95 -7.58 14.96
N VAL A 6 -14.13 -6.92 13.80
CA VAL A 6 -13.96 -5.47 13.68
C VAL A 6 -15.00 -4.73 14.50
N THR A 7 -16.29 -5.12 14.42
CA THR A 7 -17.35 -4.52 15.23
C THR A 7 -17.11 -4.69 16.73
N GLN A 8 -16.67 -5.87 17.18
CA GLN A 8 -16.33 -6.11 18.59
C GLN A 8 -15.19 -5.22 19.08
N PHE A 9 -14.20 -4.97 18.23
CA PHE A 9 -13.09 -4.09 18.56
C PHE A 9 -13.54 -2.63 18.69
N TRP A 10 -14.40 -2.14 17.80
CA TRP A 10 -14.94 -0.78 17.90
C TRP A 10 -15.75 -0.57 19.18
N ASN A 11 -16.66 -1.50 19.48
CA ASN A 11 -17.44 -1.45 20.72
C ASN A 11 -16.54 -1.44 21.96
N LEU A 12 -15.46 -2.23 21.97
CA LEU A 12 -14.48 -2.22 23.06
C LEU A 12 -13.81 -0.84 23.22
N LEU A 13 -13.47 -0.17 22.11
CA LEU A 13 -12.87 1.16 22.16
C LEU A 13 -13.86 2.21 22.67
N ASP A 14 -15.12 2.12 22.25
CA ASP A 14 -16.19 3.01 22.72
C ASP A 14 -16.46 2.80 24.22
N ASP A 15 -16.57 1.54 24.65
CA ASP A 15 -16.72 1.17 26.06
C ASP A 15 -15.54 1.69 26.90
N LEU A 16 -14.30 1.59 26.39
CA LEU A 16 -13.11 2.11 27.07
C LEU A 16 -13.14 3.64 27.16
N ALA A 17 -13.60 4.32 26.12
CA ALA A 17 -13.70 5.78 26.10
C ALA A 17 -14.74 6.30 27.11
N GLU A 18 -15.87 5.59 27.28
CA GLU A 18 -16.92 5.95 28.23
C GLU A 18 -16.60 5.55 29.67
N SER A 19 -16.14 4.30 29.88
CA SER A 19 -15.94 3.75 31.22
C SER A 19 -14.60 4.12 31.85
N ASN A 20 -13.54 4.31 31.05
CA ASN A 20 -12.20 4.61 31.53
C ASN A 20 -11.37 5.46 30.53
N PRO A 21 -11.70 6.77 30.40
CA PRO A 21 -11.07 7.66 29.43
C PRO A 21 -9.53 7.72 29.53
N GLU A 22 -8.98 7.60 30.74
CA GLU A 22 -7.53 7.60 30.96
C GLU A 22 -6.85 6.35 30.40
N SER A 23 -7.51 5.18 30.50
CA SER A 23 -6.99 3.94 29.92
C SER A 23 -7.13 3.94 28.40
N TYR A 24 -8.23 4.47 27.87
CA TYR A 24 -8.39 4.70 26.43
C TYR A 24 -7.27 5.61 25.88
N LYS A 25 -7.02 6.76 26.54
CA LYS A 25 -5.94 7.67 26.15
C LYS A 25 -4.58 6.99 26.14
N LYS A 26 -4.23 6.27 27.21
CA LYS A 26 -2.97 5.50 27.28
C LYS A 26 -2.87 4.46 26.18
N PHE A 27 -3.98 3.78 25.86
CA PHE A 27 -4.03 2.82 24.77
C PHE A 27 -3.74 3.48 23.42
N ILE A 28 -4.41 4.59 23.08
CA ILE A 28 -4.17 5.32 21.84
C ILE A 28 -2.74 5.86 21.77
N GLU A 29 -2.23 6.45 22.86
CA GLU A 29 -0.84 6.92 22.92
C GLU A 29 0.16 5.79 22.68
N GLN A 30 -0.08 4.61 23.27
CA GLN A 30 0.74 3.43 23.06
C GLN A 30 0.66 2.95 21.61
N GLN A 31 -0.53 2.87 21.01
CA GLN A 31 -0.72 2.49 19.62
C GLN A 31 -0.04 3.48 18.66
N LEU A 32 -0.13 4.79 18.92
CA LEU A 32 0.59 5.81 18.14
C LEU A 32 2.11 5.68 18.28
N LYS A 33 2.60 5.39 19.49
CA LYS A 33 4.03 5.20 19.76
C LYS A 33 4.58 3.96 19.05
N GLU A 34 3.88 2.84 19.12
CA GLU A 34 4.22 1.60 18.42
C GLU A 34 4.12 1.78 16.90
N GLY A 35 3.03 2.39 16.44
CA GLY A 35 2.79 2.70 15.03
C GLY A 35 3.88 3.58 14.42
N LYS A 36 4.39 4.59 15.15
CA LYS A 36 5.53 5.41 14.71
C LYS A 36 6.76 4.58 14.39
N GLN A 37 7.04 3.52 15.15
CA GLN A 37 8.19 2.65 14.90
C GLN A 37 7.97 1.77 13.66
N LEU A 38 6.73 1.31 13.41
CA LEU A 38 6.37 0.54 12.22
C LEU A 38 6.27 1.41 10.95
N CYS A 39 6.04 2.71 11.11
CA CYS A 39 6.05 3.71 10.05
C CYS A 39 7.44 4.31 9.78
N ALA A 40 8.47 3.88 10.54
CA ALA A 40 9.84 4.27 10.30
C ALA A 40 10.25 3.98 8.85
N THR A 41 11.21 4.74 8.33
CA THR A 41 11.69 4.56 6.96
C THR A 41 12.60 3.33 6.89
N PRO A 42 12.57 2.54 5.79
CA PRO A 42 13.54 1.46 5.58
C PRO A 42 14.96 2.01 5.49
N GLU A 43 15.94 1.23 5.95
CA GLU A 43 17.35 1.59 5.92
C GLU A 43 18.09 0.68 4.92
N ALA A 44 18.71 1.30 3.91
CA ALA A 44 19.41 0.57 2.85
C ALA A 44 20.69 -0.09 3.37
N GLN A 45 20.84 -1.37 3.05
CA GLN A 45 21.99 -2.18 3.43
C GLN A 45 22.96 -2.34 2.27
N LEU A 46 22.48 -2.92 1.17
CA LEU A 46 23.29 -3.14 -0.03
C LEU A 46 22.43 -3.17 -1.28
N CYS A 47 23.05 -2.93 -2.42
CA CYS A 47 22.41 -3.09 -3.72
C CYS A 47 23.14 -4.19 -4.50
N LEU A 48 22.37 -5.15 -5.01
CA LEU A 48 22.86 -6.21 -5.88
C LEU A 48 22.62 -5.82 -7.33
N GLN A 49 23.58 -6.10 -8.19
CA GLN A 49 23.41 -6.04 -9.64
C GLN A 49 23.47 -7.46 -10.20
N THR A 50 22.42 -7.85 -10.90
CA THR A 50 22.28 -9.12 -11.62
C THR A 50 21.50 -8.89 -12.93
N ARG A 51 20.99 -9.95 -13.54
CA ARG A 51 20.16 -9.91 -14.74
C ARG A 51 18.90 -10.72 -14.57
N ILE A 52 17.80 -10.21 -15.10
CA ILE A 52 16.65 -11.02 -15.46
C ILE A 52 17.02 -11.69 -16.78
N LEU A 53 16.89 -13.02 -16.86
CA LEU A 53 17.12 -13.83 -18.06
C LEU A 53 15.80 -14.10 -18.80
N LYS A 54 14.69 -14.26 -18.06
CA LYS A 54 13.33 -14.43 -18.60
C LYS A 54 12.32 -13.62 -17.78
N PRO A 55 11.24 -13.08 -18.40
CA PRO A 55 10.83 -13.30 -19.80
C PRO A 55 11.62 -12.48 -20.83
N LYS A 56 12.26 -11.39 -20.41
CA LYS A 56 13.09 -10.54 -21.29
C LYS A 56 14.40 -10.22 -20.57
N GLU A 57 15.50 -10.30 -21.31
CA GLU A 57 16.80 -9.99 -20.72
C GLU A 57 16.88 -8.51 -20.32
N LYS A 58 17.17 -8.25 -19.04
CA LYS A 58 17.29 -6.89 -18.48
C LYS A 58 18.32 -6.87 -17.37
N VAL A 59 19.01 -5.75 -17.22
CA VAL A 59 19.80 -5.49 -16.00
C VAL A 59 18.84 -5.30 -14.83
N LEU A 60 19.13 -5.97 -13.71
CA LEU A 60 18.33 -5.88 -12.50
C LEU A 60 19.19 -5.38 -11.34
N PHE A 61 18.70 -4.35 -10.67
CA PHE A 61 19.19 -3.92 -9.37
C PHE A 61 18.22 -4.38 -8.28
N ILE A 62 18.73 -5.08 -7.27
CA ILE A 62 17.95 -5.49 -6.11
C ILE A 62 18.47 -4.70 -4.91
N ASN A 63 17.65 -3.80 -4.37
CA ASN A 63 18.00 -3.09 -3.15
C ASN A 63 17.57 -3.92 -1.95
N LEU A 64 18.54 -4.37 -1.15
CA LEU A 64 18.26 -5.00 0.14
C LEU A 64 18.28 -3.94 1.24
N CYS A 65 17.23 -3.92 2.05
CA CYS A 65 17.09 -3.00 3.18
C CYS A 65 16.61 -3.72 4.44
N GLN A 66 16.81 -3.06 5.57
CA GLN A 66 16.23 -3.47 6.84
C GLN A 66 15.04 -2.58 7.19
N TRP A 67 13.98 -3.18 7.73
CA TRP A 67 12.79 -2.44 8.09
C TRP A 67 12.04 -3.07 9.26
N LYS A 68 11.87 -2.31 10.35
CA LYS A 68 11.17 -2.76 11.57
C LYS A 68 9.72 -3.17 11.35
N ARG A 69 9.12 -2.75 10.23
CA ARG A 69 7.77 -3.18 9.83
C ARG A 69 7.69 -4.67 9.48
N ILE A 70 8.81 -5.28 9.09
CA ILE A 70 8.88 -6.71 8.79
C ILE A 70 8.97 -7.47 10.11
N PRO A 71 8.11 -8.47 10.37
CA PRO A 71 8.16 -9.23 11.60
C PRO A 71 9.47 -10.03 11.68
N ALA A 72 10.01 -10.15 12.89
CA ALA A 72 11.15 -11.03 13.15
C ALA A 72 10.71 -12.51 13.03
N PRO A 73 11.61 -13.42 12.62
CA PRO A 73 11.33 -14.85 12.66
C PRO A 73 11.10 -15.29 14.11
N GLN A 74 10.14 -16.20 14.32
CA GLN A 74 9.79 -16.66 15.67
C GLN A 74 10.87 -17.55 16.32
N SER A 75 11.67 -18.24 15.49
CA SER A 75 12.87 -18.96 15.92
C SER A 75 13.82 -19.19 14.74
N THR A 76 14.98 -19.79 14.99
CA THR A 76 15.96 -20.16 13.95
C THR A 76 15.48 -21.24 12.98
N THR A 77 14.44 -21.99 13.33
CA THR A 77 13.87 -23.06 12.49
C THR A 77 12.66 -22.58 11.67
N HIS A 78 12.13 -21.38 11.97
CA HIS A 78 11.01 -20.82 11.23
C HIS A 78 11.48 -20.10 9.97
N PRO A 79 10.65 -20.06 8.90
CA PRO A 79 10.96 -19.29 7.71
C PRO A 79 11.22 -17.82 8.03
N VAL A 80 12.18 -17.23 7.33
CA VAL A 80 12.54 -15.82 7.47
C VAL A 80 11.53 -14.97 6.69
N PRO A 81 10.78 -14.08 7.35
CA PRO A 81 9.87 -13.17 6.65
C PRO A 81 10.65 -12.14 5.82
N LEU A 82 10.17 -11.86 4.62
CA LEU A 82 10.64 -10.75 3.80
C LEU A 82 9.51 -10.11 3.01
N LYS A 83 9.66 -8.83 2.67
CA LYS A 83 8.77 -8.11 1.76
C LYS A 83 9.53 -7.82 0.49
N VAL A 84 8.94 -8.17 -0.64
CA VAL A 84 9.42 -7.77 -1.96
C VAL A 84 8.48 -6.69 -2.49
N GLY A 85 9.05 -5.62 -3.01
CA GLY A 85 8.34 -4.53 -3.65
C GLY A 85 8.12 -4.79 -5.14
N THR A 86 7.30 -3.96 -5.77
CA THR A 86 6.95 -4.11 -7.20
C THR A 86 8.16 -3.80 -8.09
N PRO A 87 8.45 -4.58 -9.14
CA PRO A 87 9.51 -4.27 -10.09
C PRO A 87 9.23 -2.98 -10.85
N GLU A 88 10.22 -2.09 -10.88
CA GLU A 88 10.11 -0.79 -11.56
C GLU A 88 11.14 -0.72 -12.69
N ASP A 89 10.67 -0.59 -13.92
CA ASP A 89 11.52 -0.35 -15.10
C ASP A 89 11.90 1.13 -15.15
N ILE A 90 13.20 1.41 -15.19
CA ILE A 90 13.76 2.76 -15.22
C ILE A 90 14.59 2.94 -16.49
N SER A 91 14.36 4.04 -17.19
CA SER A 91 15.16 4.50 -18.33
C SER A 91 15.85 5.82 -17.99
N GLU A 92 17.17 5.77 -17.75
CA GLU A 92 18.00 6.95 -17.47
C GLU A 92 19.02 7.12 -18.59
N THR A 93 18.91 8.22 -19.36
CA THR A 93 19.84 8.75 -20.39
C THR A 93 20.43 7.78 -21.44
N SER A 94 20.91 6.60 -21.07
CA SER A 94 21.43 5.54 -21.94
C SER A 94 21.23 4.11 -21.37
N ASP A 95 20.82 3.96 -20.11
CA ASP A 95 20.64 2.66 -19.46
C ASP A 95 19.15 2.38 -19.18
N VAL A 96 18.73 1.16 -19.52
CA VAL A 96 17.42 0.61 -19.15
C VAL A 96 17.64 -0.54 -18.19
N TYR A 97 17.08 -0.42 -16.99
CA TYR A 97 17.23 -1.40 -15.93
C TYR A 97 15.96 -1.51 -15.10
N THR A 98 15.80 -2.63 -14.42
CA THR A 98 14.72 -2.85 -13.47
C THR A 98 15.28 -2.69 -12.05
N VAL A 99 14.50 -2.09 -11.15
CA VAL A 99 14.82 -2.03 -9.71
C VAL A 99 13.75 -2.78 -8.93
N ILE A 100 14.18 -3.60 -7.97
CA ILE A 100 13.30 -4.28 -7.01
C ILE A 100 13.81 -4.00 -5.61
N ASP A 101 12.94 -3.55 -4.72
CA ASP A 101 13.27 -3.34 -3.32
C ASP A 101 12.85 -4.56 -2.49
N VAL A 102 13.72 -5.02 -1.59
CA VAL A 102 13.46 -6.14 -0.68
C VAL A 102 13.80 -5.73 0.73
N ALA A 103 12.88 -5.99 1.66
CA ALA A 103 13.02 -5.67 3.06
C ALA A 103 13.04 -6.92 3.94
N TYR A 104 14.01 -6.97 4.84
CA TYR A 104 14.08 -7.91 5.94
C TYR A 104 13.86 -7.22 7.27
N ASN A 105 13.53 -8.00 8.30
CA ASN A 105 13.63 -7.52 9.67
C ASN A 105 15.12 -7.21 10.02
N PRO A 106 15.43 -6.13 10.76
CA PRO A 106 16.80 -5.78 11.12
C PRO A 106 17.58 -6.91 11.82
N ASP A 107 16.93 -7.67 12.69
CA ASP A 107 17.57 -8.72 13.49
C ASP A 107 18.10 -9.86 12.59
N VAL A 108 17.42 -10.13 11.49
CA VAL A 108 17.82 -11.14 10.49
C VAL A 108 19.12 -10.74 9.80
N LEU A 109 19.20 -9.48 9.35
CA LEU A 109 20.36 -8.97 8.64
C LEU A 109 21.55 -8.77 9.57
N GLN A 110 21.31 -8.32 10.80
CA GLN A 110 22.34 -8.17 11.83
C GLN A 110 22.94 -9.52 12.22
N ALA A 111 22.13 -10.58 12.36
CA ALA A 111 22.60 -11.93 12.66
C ALA A 111 23.49 -12.51 11.53
N ALA A 112 23.29 -12.07 10.29
CA ALA A 112 24.12 -12.45 9.14
C ALA A 112 25.32 -11.52 8.93
N GLU A 113 25.44 -10.39 9.63
CA GLU A 113 26.40 -9.33 9.29
C GLU A 113 27.86 -9.81 9.23
N LYS A 114 28.24 -10.71 10.12
CA LYS A 114 29.61 -11.25 10.22
C LYS A 114 29.83 -12.55 9.45
N ASP A 115 28.77 -13.12 8.88
CA ASP A 115 28.79 -14.44 8.26
C ASP A 115 28.44 -14.31 6.78
N GLN A 116 29.47 -14.41 5.94
CA GLN A 116 29.32 -14.26 4.49
C GLN A 116 28.44 -15.36 3.88
N VAL A 117 28.44 -16.56 4.45
CA VAL A 117 27.61 -17.68 3.97
C VAL A 117 26.15 -17.38 4.26
N LYS A 118 25.82 -16.91 5.47
CA LYS A 118 24.46 -16.48 5.80
C LYS A 118 23.99 -15.30 4.95
N LYS A 119 24.87 -14.32 4.69
CA LYS A 119 24.56 -13.21 3.76
C LYS A 119 24.21 -13.72 2.37
N ASP A 120 25.04 -14.58 1.81
CA ASP A 120 24.80 -15.18 0.49
C ASP A 120 23.47 -15.97 0.48
N GLN A 121 23.16 -16.70 1.55
CA GLN A 121 21.90 -17.41 1.70
C GLN A 121 20.69 -16.46 1.69
N LEU A 122 20.75 -15.34 2.42
CA LEU A 122 19.69 -14.33 2.43
C LEU A 122 19.52 -13.66 1.06
N ILE A 123 20.62 -13.44 0.33
CA ILE A 123 20.59 -12.92 -1.04
C ILE A 123 19.89 -13.91 -1.96
N ARG A 124 20.31 -15.18 -1.94
CA ARG A 124 19.69 -16.24 -2.77
C ARG A 124 18.22 -16.42 -2.46
N MET A 125 17.84 -16.34 -1.19
CA MET A 125 16.44 -16.41 -0.77
C MET A 125 15.63 -15.22 -1.34
N ALA A 126 16.15 -13.99 -1.28
CA ALA A 126 15.50 -12.84 -1.90
C ALA A 126 15.32 -13.03 -3.41
N MET A 127 16.38 -13.48 -4.11
CA MET A 127 16.33 -13.76 -5.55
C MET A 127 15.27 -14.82 -5.88
N LYS A 128 15.21 -15.91 -5.12
CA LYS A 128 14.22 -16.97 -5.30
C LYS A 128 12.80 -16.46 -5.08
N CYS A 129 12.57 -15.64 -4.05
CA CYS A 129 11.26 -15.03 -3.83
C CYS A 129 10.84 -14.09 -4.97
N ILE A 130 11.79 -13.35 -5.56
CA ILE A 130 11.55 -12.51 -6.74
C ILE A 130 11.16 -13.37 -7.95
N GLU A 131 11.88 -14.47 -8.20
CA GLU A 131 11.58 -15.42 -9.28
C GLU A 131 10.16 -15.99 -9.13
N GLU A 132 9.81 -16.45 -7.94
CA GLU A 132 8.50 -17.04 -7.63
C GLU A 132 7.36 -16.02 -7.74
N GLN A 133 7.54 -14.81 -7.23
CA GLN A 133 6.47 -13.79 -7.20
C GLN A 133 6.19 -13.17 -8.58
N PHE A 134 7.22 -12.96 -9.41
CA PHE A 134 7.07 -12.27 -10.69
C PHE A 134 7.29 -13.16 -11.90
N GLN A 135 7.46 -14.47 -11.69
CA GLN A 135 7.72 -15.46 -12.75
C GLN A 135 8.98 -15.10 -13.57
N PHE A 136 9.96 -14.50 -12.91
CA PHE A 136 11.26 -14.21 -13.51
C PHE A 136 12.17 -15.42 -13.44
N THR A 137 13.13 -15.48 -14.35
CA THR A 137 14.34 -16.31 -14.18
C THR A 137 15.50 -15.36 -14.03
N LEU A 138 16.20 -15.38 -12.90
CA LEU A 138 17.32 -14.50 -12.63
C LEU A 138 18.66 -15.21 -12.91
N SER A 139 19.68 -14.44 -13.25
CA SER A 139 21.05 -14.95 -13.25
C SER A 139 21.49 -15.23 -11.81
N HIS A 140 21.95 -16.45 -11.51
CA HIS A 140 22.48 -16.80 -10.20
C HIS A 140 23.79 -16.06 -9.87
N SER A 141 24.47 -15.51 -10.88
CA SER A 141 25.64 -14.67 -10.70
C SER A 141 25.21 -13.23 -10.41
N TYR A 142 25.70 -12.67 -9.31
CA TYR A 142 25.44 -11.29 -8.91
C TYR A 142 26.74 -10.60 -8.49
N SER A 143 26.71 -9.27 -8.50
CA SER A 143 27.77 -8.41 -7.94
C SER A 143 27.15 -7.41 -6.96
N ILE A 144 27.90 -7.03 -5.93
CA ILE A 144 27.46 -5.99 -5.00
C ILE A 144 27.87 -4.64 -5.61
N ALA A 145 26.89 -3.76 -5.82
CA ALA A 145 27.13 -2.43 -6.36
C ALA A 145 27.91 -1.57 -5.35
N LYS A 146 28.62 -0.55 -5.85
CA LYS A 146 29.39 0.39 -5.01
C LYS A 146 28.50 1.28 -4.12
N PHE A 147 27.23 1.42 -4.48
CA PHE A 147 26.23 2.19 -3.75
C PHE A 147 25.28 1.25 -2.99
N ARG A 148 24.68 1.75 -1.89
CA ARG A 148 23.79 0.95 -1.04
C ARG A 148 22.37 0.83 -1.57
N VAL A 149 21.92 1.81 -2.37
CA VAL A 149 20.56 1.88 -2.92
C VAL A 149 20.60 2.43 -4.33
N LYS A 150 19.88 1.79 -5.25
CA LYS A 150 19.55 2.33 -6.57
C LYS A 150 18.28 3.19 -6.45
N GLY A 151 18.40 4.47 -6.75
CA GLY A 151 17.34 5.48 -6.55
C GLY A 151 17.34 6.06 -5.13
N SER A 152 16.18 6.52 -4.65
CA SER A 152 16.03 7.17 -3.33
C SER A 152 15.40 6.23 -2.29
N ILE A 153 15.68 6.51 -1.01
CA ILE A 153 15.04 5.80 0.12
C ILE A 153 13.52 6.06 0.15
N GLN A 154 13.06 7.22 -0.29
CA GLN A 154 11.64 7.53 -0.36
C GLN A 154 10.92 6.67 -1.40
N ARG A 155 11.52 6.49 -2.59
CA ARG A 155 11.01 5.56 -3.62
C ARG A 155 10.89 4.15 -3.06
N MET A 156 11.98 3.66 -2.45
CA MET A 156 12.01 2.34 -1.79
C MET A 156 10.88 2.18 -0.77
N LYS A 157 10.65 3.18 0.09
CA LYS A 157 9.58 3.14 1.08
C LYS A 157 8.20 3.02 0.42
N GLN A 158 7.91 3.85 -0.58
CA GLN A 158 6.63 3.84 -1.29
C GLN A 158 6.39 2.50 -1.98
N ASN A 159 7.41 1.99 -2.68
CA ASN A 159 7.38 0.71 -3.38
C ASN A 159 7.11 -0.47 -2.41
N LEU A 160 7.81 -0.53 -1.28
CA LEU A 160 7.60 -1.57 -0.25
C LEU A 160 6.25 -1.44 0.47
N MET A 161 5.68 -0.23 0.56
CA MET A 161 4.33 0.00 1.07
C MET A 161 3.24 -0.39 0.06
N GLY A 162 3.59 -0.67 -1.20
CA GLY A 162 2.63 -0.91 -2.27
C GLY A 162 1.86 0.35 -2.69
N ILE A 163 2.37 1.53 -2.33
CA ILE A 163 1.81 2.81 -2.78
C ILE A 163 2.41 3.05 -4.16
N GLN A 164 1.62 2.85 -5.22
CA GLN A 164 2.08 3.19 -6.56
C GLN A 164 2.36 4.70 -6.64
N ALA A 165 3.54 5.04 -7.13
CA ALA A 165 3.94 6.40 -7.43
C ALA A 165 3.39 6.86 -8.79
N ASP A 166 2.14 6.51 -9.14
CA ASP A 166 1.46 7.21 -10.22
C ASP A 166 0.75 8.45 -9.62
N PRO A 167 1.35 9.65 -9.74
CA PRO A 167 0.72 10.89 -9.29
C PRO A 167 -0.58 11.20 -10.06
N THR A 168 -0.86 10.51 -11.16
CA THR A 168 -2.05 10.72 -11.99
C THR A 168 -3.26 10.00 -11.40
N ASP A 169 -3.11 8.75 -10.98
CA ASP A 169 -4.17 7.95 -10.34
C ASP A 169 -4.54 8.53 -8.96
N LEU A 170 -3.54 8.90 -8.15
CA LEU A 170 -3.79 9.57 -6.87
C LEU A 170 -4.47 10.94 -7.02
N ARG A 171 -4.14 11.72 -8.06
CA ARG A 171 -4.77 13.03 -8.30
C ARG A 171 -6.21 12.89 -8.78
N GLU A 172 -6.53 11.88 -9.58
CA GLU A 172 -7.93 11.60 -9.95
C GLU A 172 -8.74 11.06 -8.78
N LYS A 173 -8.15 10.21 -7.94
CA LYS A 173 -8.78 9.70 -6.71
C LYS A 173 -8.99 10.81 -5.68
N MET A 174 -7.99 11.68 -5.48
CA MET A 174 -8.06 12.87 -4.61
C MET A 174 -8.91 14.01 -5.19
N ARG A 175 -9.27 14.00 -6.48
CA ARG A 175 -10.28 14.93 -7.03
C ARG A 175 -11.71 14.47 -6.76
N LYS A 176 -11.91 13.17 -6.47
CA LYS A 176 -13.21 12.58 -6.16
C LYS A 176 -13.48 12.47 -4.65
N GLU A 177 -12.43 12.53 -3.82
CA GLU A 177 -12.53 12.63 -2.36
C GLU A 177 -12.20 14.06 -1.92
N LEU A 178 -13.08 14.70 -1.16
CA LEU A 178 -12.81 16.02 -0.56
C LEU A 178 -11.49 15.97 0.22
N THR A 179 -10.50 16.73 -0.21
CA THR A 179 -9.17 16.70 0.42
C THR A 179 -9.20 17.37 1.79
N LEU A 180 -8.39 16.87 2.73
CA LEU A 180 -8.18 17.46 4.06
C LEU A 180 -7.80 18.95 4.02
N GLU A 181 -7.20 19.41 2.92
CA GLU A 181 -6.89 20.83 2.67
C GLU A 181 -8.17 21.68 2.49
N GLN A 182 -9.23 21.12 1.90
CA GLN A 182 -10.54 21.79 1.79
C GLN A 182 -11.24 21.88 3.16
N ILE A 183 -11.09 20.86 4.01
CA ILE A 183 -11.60 20.87 5.40
C ILE A 183 -10.76 21.80 6.29
N SER A 184 -9.46 21.94 6.03
CA SER A 184 -8.59 22.86 6.77
C SER A 184 -8.89 24.32 6.46
N SER A 185 -9.35 24.62 5.24
CA SER A 185 -9.60 26.01 4.82
C SER A 185 -10.80 26.67 5.52
N THR A 186 -11.69 25.88 6.12
CA THR A 186 -12.78 26.36 6.99
C THR A 186 -12.37 26.56 8.46
N VAL A 187 -11.13 26.21 8.86
CA VAL A 187 -10.64 26.32 10.26
C VAL A 187 -9.42 27.24 10.36
N SER A 188 -9.04 27.93 9.28
CA SER A 188 -7.89 28.83 9.26
C SER A 188 -8.15 30.10 10.07
N ASN A 189 -7.91 30.05 11.38
CA ASN A 189 -7.17 31.08 12.13
C ASN A 189 -6.86 30.61 13.55
N ALA A 190 -5.67 30.05 13.76
CA ALA A 190 -4.67 30.56 14.70
C ALA A 190 -3.60 29.49 15.01
N ASP A 191 -2.35 29.90 14.82
CA ASP A 191 -1.12 29.17 15.10
C ASP A 191 -0.98 28.77 16.58
N HIS A 192 -1.18 27.50 16.88
CA HIS A 192 -0.47 26.71 17.90
C HIS A 192 -1.08 25.31 17.92
N PHE A 193 -0.34 24.27 17.50
CA PHE A 193 -0.75 22.89 17.76
C PHE A 193 -0.57 22.58 19.26
N GLN A 194 -1.48 23.08 20.08
CA GLN A 194 -1.87 22.46 21.34
C GLN A 194 -3.18 21.72 21.07
N LEU A 195 -3.16 20.39 21.20
CA LEU A 195 -4.38 19.60 21.36
C LEU A 195 -5.04 20.03 22.68
N LEU A 196 -5.80 21.12 22.64
CA LEU A 196 -6.71 21.51 23.71
C LEU A 196 -7.91 20.57 23.62
N LEU A 197 -7.84 19.47 24.37
CA LEU A 197 -9.03 18.75 24.79
C LEU A 197 -10.01 19.78 25.38
N PRO A 198 -11.27 19.86 24.91
CA PRO A 198 -12.23 20.80 25.44
C PRO A 198 -12.37 20.61 26.95
N LYS A 199 -11.87 21.58 27.72
CA LYS A 199 -12.16 21.71 29.14
C LYS A 199 -13.35 22.65 29.23
N GLY A 200 -14.57 22.11 29.20
CA GLY A 200 -15.77 22.92 29.22
C GLY A 200 -17.06 22.12 29.23
N GLU A 201 -17.61 21.98 30.45
CA GLU A 201 -18.99 21.66 30.86
C GLU A 201 -19.78 20.60 30.09
N VAL A 202 -19.96 19.48 30.77
CA VAL A 202 -20.91 18.40 30.46
C VAL A 202 -22.33 18.97 30.46
N SER A 203 -22.85 19.31 29.28
CA SER A 203 -24.29 19.33 29.07
C SER A 203 -24.73 17.90 28.77
N SER A 204 -25.45 17.32 29.73
CA SER A 204 -25.97 15.96 29.72
C SER A 204 -27.00 15.75 28.61
N LYS A 205 -26.55 15.56 27.38
CA LYS A 205 -27.32 14.86 26.35
C LYS A 205 -26.37 13.96 25.57
N ALA A 206 -26.56 12.65 25.75
CA ALA A 206 -25.95 11.60 24.97
C ALA A 206 -26.06 11.94 23.48
N ARG A 207 -24.95 12.34 22.88
CA ARG A 207 -24.78 12.39 21.43
C ARG A 207 -23.49 11.65 21.14
N CYS A 208 -23.60 10.53 20.44
CA CYS A 208 -22.47 9.80 19.91
C CYS A 208 -21.60 10.78 19.11
N LEU A 209 -20.28 10.74 19.33
CA LEU A 209 -19.34 11.61 18.61
C LEU A 209 -19.05 11.10 17.19
N ILE A 210 -19.48 9.88 16.87
CA ILE A 210 -19.42 9.26 15.55
C ILE A 210 -20.84 8.75 15.24
N GLU A 211 -21.44 9.26 14.17
CA GLU A 211 -22.73 8.82 13.66
C GLU A 211 -22.54 8.15 12.30
N GLU A 212 -23.21 7.01 12.12
CA GLU A 212 -23.28 6.31 10.84
C GLU A 212 -24.13 7.13 9.87
N ILE A 213 -23.56 7.51 8.71
CA ILE A 213 -24.34 8.05 7.60
C ILE A 213 -25.14 6.88 7.01
N SER A 214 -26.36 6.71 7.48
CA SER A 214 -27.32 5.81 6.85
C SER A 214 -27.82 6.49 5.58
N THR A 215 -27.29 6.09 4.43
CA THR A 215 -27.86 6.49 3.14
C THR A 215 -29.25 5.89 3.08
N THR A 216 -30.29 6.70 3.30
CA THR A 216 -31.61 6.36 2.75
C THR A 216 -31.44 6.34 1.25
N GLU A 217 -31.17 5.17 0.70
CA GLU A 217 -31.41 4.86 -0.70
C GLU A 217 -32.85 5.29 -0.97
N THR A 218 -33.01 6.45 -1.59
CA THR A 218 -34.23 6.75 -2.31
C THR A 218 -34.41 5.54 -3.22
N GLN A 219 -35.48 4.77 -3.03
CA GLN A 219 -35.87 3.70 -3.94
C GLN A 219 -36.18 4.34 -5.29
N VAL A 220 -35.14 4.66 -6.05
CA VAL A 220 -35.24 4.93 -7.47
C VAL A 220 -35.40 3.55 -8.06
N GLU A 221 -36.63 3.22 -8.42
CA GLU A 221 -36.97 2.03 -9.18
C GLU A 221 -35.97 1.93 -10.34
N LEU A 222 -35.03 0.98 -10.26
CA LEU A 222 -33.99 0.76 -11.25
C LEU A 222 -34.67 0.29 -12.54
N LYS A 223 -35.04 1.25 -13.40
CA LYS A 223 -35.58 0.94 -14.72
C LYS A 223 -34.46 0.37 -15.57
N GLU A 224 -34.63 -0.87 -16.02
CA GLU A 224 -33.73 -1.49 -16.98
C GLU A 224 -33.71 -0.61 -18.25
N PRO A 225 -32.52 -0.19 -18.73
CA PRO A 225 -32.44 0.65 -19.91
C PRO A 225 -32.81 -0.17 -21.15
N THR A 226 -33.69 0.38 -21.98
CA THR A 226 -34.03 -0.21 -23.28
C THR A 226 -32.77 -0.28 -24.13
N TYR A 227 -32.49 -1.44 -24.72
CA TYR A 227 -31.37 -1.60 -25.65
C TYR A 227 -31.77 -2.33 -26.93
N GLU A 228 -31.07 -2.01 -28.01
CA GLU A 228 -31.14 -2.72 -29.29
C GLU A 228 -29.77 -3.30 -29.64
N LEU A 229 -29.75 -4.55 -30.09
CA LEU A 229 -28.56 -5.25 -30.57
C LEU A 229 -28.72 -5.52 -32.07
N LYS A 230 -27.76 -5.07 -32.89
CA LYS A 230 -27.72 -5.34 -34.33
C LYS A 230 -26.41 -6.00 -34.69
N THR A 231 -26.51 -7.10 -35.45
CA THR A 231 -25.34 -7.77 -36.01
C THR A 231 -25.18 -7.30 -37.45
N VAL A 232 -24.07 -6.62 -37.74
CA VAL A 232 -23.74 -6.17 -39.09
C VAL A 232 -22.97 -7.29 -39.79
N ALA A 233 -23.53 -7.80 -40.88
CA ALA A 233 -22.91 -8.84 -41.70
C ALA A 233 -22.14 -8.23 -42.89
N ASP A 234 -21.12 -8.94 -43.37
CA ASP A 234 -20.39 -8.58 -44.59
C ASP A 234 -21.17 -8.95 -45.87
N GLN A 235 -20.58 -8.67 -47.03
CA GLN A 235 -21.19 -8.99 -48.35
C GLN A 235 -21.43 -10.50 -48.58
N ASN A 236 -20.97 -11.36 -47.67
CA ASN A 236 -21.13 -12.82 -47.69
C ASN A 236 -21.97 -13.33 -46.51
N ASP A 237 -22.79 -12.47 -45.89
CA ASP A 237 -23.66 -12.77 -44.74
C ASP A 237 -22.91 -13.33 -43.51
N LYS A 238 -21.60 -13.06 -43.37
CA LYS A 238 -20.84 -13.42 -42.17
C LYS A 238 -20.87 -12.27 -41.15
N PRO A 239 -21.13 -12.53 -39.86
CA PRO A 239 -21.20 -11.48 -38.85
C PRO A 239 -19.81 -10.88 -38.65
N LEU A 240 -19.67 -9.58 -38.94
CA LEU A 240 -18.41 -8.86 -38.86
C LEU A 240 -18.32 -7.98 -37.61
N GLU A 241 -19.44 -7.39 -37.21
CA GLU A 241 -19.50 -6.43 -36.10
C GLU A 241 -20.84 -6.51 -35.37
N ILE A 242 -20.82 -6.29 -34.05
CA ILE A 242 -22.01 -6.26 -33.21
C ILE A 242 -22.13 -4.84 -32.66
N GLU A 243 -23.21 -4.15 -33.05
CA GLU A 243 -23.53 -2.81 -32.58
C GLU A 243 -24.62 -2.89 -31.52
N ILE A 244 -24.39 -2.24 -30.37
CA ILE A 244 -25.35 -2.17 -29.27
C ILE A 244 -25.69 -0.71 -29.00
N LYS A 245 -26.98 -0.40 -28.99
CA LYS A 245 -27.49 0.95 -28.66
C LYS A 245 -28.31 0.86 -27.39
N VAL A 246 -27.93 1.62 -26.37
CA VAL A 246 -28.58 1.62 -25.05
C VAL A 246 -29.15 3.01 -24.79
N GLU A 247 -30.44 3.10 -24.48
CA GLU A 247 -31.08 4.35 -24.05
C GLU A 247 -31.01 4.47 -22.53
N LEU A 248 -30.36 5.54 -22.04
CA LEU A 248 -30.16 5.75 -20.61
C LEU A 248 -31.30 6.63 -20.04
N PRO A 249 -32.16 6.09 -19.16
CA PRO A 249 -33.25 6.88 -18.58
C PRO A 249 -32.71 7.99 -17.68
N GLY A 250 -33.20 9.22 -17.89
CA GLY A 250 -32.87 10.39 -17.07
C GLY A 250 -31.74 11.29 -17.62
N ILE A 251 -31.16 10.96 -18.77
CA ILE A 251 -30.15 11.78 -19.45
C ILE A 251 -30.79 12.40 -20.69
N ASN A 252 -31.22 13.66 -20.61
CA ASN A 252 -31.63 14.42 -21.80
C ASN A 252 -30.38 15.01 -22.47
N SER A 253 -30.29 14.88 -23.80
CA SER A 253 -29.29 15.59 -24.62
C SER A 253 -29.62 17.08 -24.78
#